data_AF-A0A401I661-F1
#
_entry.id   AF-A0A401I661-F1
#
_cell.length_a   1.000
_cell.length_b   1.000
_cell.length_c   1.000
_cell.angle_alpha   90.00
_cell.angle_beta   90.00
_cell.angle_gamma   90.00
#
_symmetry.space_group_name_H-M   'P 1'
#
loop_
_entity.id
_entity.type
_entity.pdbx_description
1 polymer ?
#
loop_
_entity_poly.entity_id
_entity_poly.type
_entity_poly.pdbx_seq_one_letter_code
_entity_poly.pdbx_strand_id
1 'polypeptide(L)'
;MEKTAERRAGELQVEGLTAATLQRLADQGAALEIGHPLAIYPVPAGHLDLSGVSGLLGQAEAKDIQVNIEIARASEALIASSCARATEAGYEMLVDPVALDLTFGHDGQTVRSELLSGYAAKYIALPEGIDPKGPRAQPDRPQSGDDARRGDGAHLELAQDDKAD
;
A
#
# COMPACT_ATOMS: atom_id res chain seq x y z
N MET A 1 -4.82 -41.49 2.03
CA MET A 1 -3.86 -40.56 2.67
C MET A 1 -4.23 -39.16 2.20
N GLU A 2 -5.06 -38.48 2.96
CA GLU A 2 -5.44 -37.10 2.68
C GLU A 2 -4.28 -36.22 3.12
N LYS A 3 -3.56 -35.64 2.16
CA LYS A 3 -2.47 -34.72 2.46
C LYS A 3 -3.11 -33.40 2.84
N THR A 4 -3.39 -33.21 4.12
CA THR A 4 -3.78 -31.92 4.67
C THR A 4 -2.65 -30.94 4.34
N ALA A 5 -2.86 -30.08 3.35
CA ALA A 5 -1.95 -28.98 3.08
C ALA A 5 -1.92 -28.12 4.35
N GLU A 6 -0.73 -27.96 4.93
CA GLU A 6 -0.50 -26.98 5.97
C GLU A 6 -0.88 -25.62 5.39
N ARG A 7 -2.07 -25.11 5.74
CA ARG A 7 -2.46 -23.75 5.36
C ARG A 7 -1.44 -22.80 5.96
N ARG A 8 -0.66 -22.14 5.11
CA ARG A 8 0.20 -21.04 5.56
C ARG A 8 -0.68 -19.89 6.02
N ALA A 9 -0.19 -19.09 6.96
CA ALA A 9 -0.88 -17.87 7.37
C ALA A 9 -1.03 -16.94 6.16
N GLY A 10 -2.21 -16.89 5.55
CA GLY A 10 -2.52 -16.08 4.36
C GLY A 10 -3.21 -16.82 3.21
N GLU A 11 -3.25 -18.16 3.23
CA GLU A 11 -3.93 -18.93 2.18
C GLU A 11 -5.43 -19.08 2.49
N LEU A 12 -6.29 -18.54 1.61
CA LEU A 12 -7.74 -18.58 1.72
C LEU A 12 -8.36 -19.37 0.56
N GLN A 13 -8.60 -20.64 0.78
CA GLN A 13 -9.40 -21.44 -0.15
C GLN A 13 -10.89 -21.35 0.22
N VAL A 14 -11.70 -20.82 -0.69
CA VAL A 14 -13.16 -20.76 -0.52
C VAL A 14 -13.77 -21.90 -1.33
N GLU A 15 -14.29 -22.91 -0.63
CA GLU A 15 -15.03 -24.00 -1.27
C GLU A 15 -16.27 -23.45 -2.00
N GLY A 16 -16.47 -23.88 -3.25
CA GLY A 16 -17.59 -23.44 -4.10
C GLY A 16 -17.37 -22.13 -4.87
N LEU A 17 -16.28 -21.40 -4.66
CA LEU A 17 -15.93 -20.25 -5.51
C LEU A 17 -15.34 -20.73 -6.84
N THR A 18 -16.04 -20.41 -7.93
CA THR A 18 -15.69 -20.86 -9.29
C THR A 18 -15.64 -19.70 -10.28
N ALA A 19 -15.03 -19.91 -11.45
CA ALA A 19 -15.00 -18.89 -12.51
C ALA A 19 -16.42 -18.52 -12.98
N ALA A 20 -17.38 -19.44 -12.94
CA ALA A 20 -18.79 -19.13 -13.22
C ALA A 20 -19.40 -18.15 -12.21
N THR A 21 -18.94 -18.16 -10.96
CA THR A 21 -19.39 -17.17 -9.96
C THR A 21 -18.83 -15.80 -10.26
N LEU A 22 -17.56 -15.73 -10.64
CA LEU A 22 -16.94 -14.48 -11.11
C LEU A 22 -17.59 -13.97 -12.39
N GLN A 23 -17.97 -14.85 -13.31
CA GLN A 23 -18.68 -14.45 -14.53
C GLN A 23 -20.01 -13.76 -14.21
N ARG A 24 -20.80 -14.33 -13.28
CA ARG A 24 -22.06 -13.68 -12.85
C ARG A 24 -21.82 -12.31 -12.23
N LEU A 25 -20.74 -12.13 -11.45
CA LEU A 25 -20.37 -10.82 -10.92
C LEU A 25 -19.99 -9.86 -12.05
N ALA A 26 -19.24 -10.32 -13.05
CA ALA A 26 -18.86 -9.52 -14.21
C ALA A 26 -20.08 -9.07 -15.02
N ASP A 27 -21.02 -9.98 -15.27
CA ASP A 27 -22.27 -9.71 -16.00
C ASP A 27 -23.15 -8.68 -15.27
N GLN A 28 -23.02 -8.60 -13.94
CA GLN A 28 -23.72 -7.64 -13.09
C GLN A 28 -22.93 -6.33 -12.86
N GLY A 29 -21.72 -6.20 -13.40
CA GLY A 29 -20.83 -5.07 -13.13
C GLY A 29 -20.38 -4.99 -11.66
N ALA A 30 -20.37 -6.13 -10.96
CA ALA A 30 -20.04 -6.25 -9.55
C ALA A 30 -18.56 -6.61 -9.32
N ALA A 31 -18.10 -6.42 -8.09
CA ALA A 31 -16.77 -6.80 -7.63
C ALA A 31 -16.85 -7.94 -6.61
N LEU A 32 -15.83 -8.81 -6.60
CA LEU A 32 -15.57 -9.73 -5.51
C LEU A 32 -14.81 -8.99 -4.42
N GLU A 33 -15.43 -8.81 -3.25
CA GLU A 33 -14.75 -8.24 -2.08
C GLU A 33 -14.09 -9.36 -1.27
N ILE A 34 -12.77 -9.25 -1.09
CA ILE A 34 -11.98 -10.19 -0.30
C ILE A 34 -11.48 -9.46 0.94
N GLY A 35 -12.11 -9.73 2.08
CA GLY A 35 -11.73 -9.16 3.38
C GLY A 35 -10.73 -10.04 4.13
N HIS A 36 -9.59 -9.48 4.50
CA HIS A 36 -8.57 -10.13 5.33
C HIS A 36 -8.00 -9.11 6.35
N PRO A 37 -7.53 -9.52 7.55
CA PRO A 37 -6.94 -8.59 8.52
C PRO A 37 -5.79 -7.73 7.98
N LEU A 38 -5.10 -8.19 6.94
CA LEU A 38 -4.00 -7.43 6.30
C LEU A 38 -4.51 -6.39 5.30
N ALA A 39 -5.61 -6.66 4.60
CA ALA A 39 -6.12 -5.79 3.54
C ALA A 39 -7.52 -6.23 3.06
N ILE A 40 -8.25 -5.30 2.44
CA ILE A 40 -9.48 -5.56 1.70
C ILE A 40 -9.22 -5.31 0.22
N TYR A 41 -9.54 -6.30 -0.62
CA TYR A 41 -9.40 -6.23 -2.07
C TYR A 41 -10.76 -6.30 -2.76
N PRO A 42 -11.29 -5.19 -3.30
CA PRO A 42 -12.35 -5.22 -4.29
C PRO A 42 -11.76 -5.61 -5.66
N VAL A 43 -12.06 -6.81 -6.13
CA VAL A 43 -11.64 -7.29 -7.45
C VAL A 43 -12.81 -7.09 -8.43
N PRO A 44 -12.77 -6.11 -9.35
CA PRO A 44 -13.82 -5.95 -10.35
C PRO A 44 -13.85 -7.17 -11.25
N ALA A 45 -14.93 -7.93 -11.22
CA ALA A 45 -14.98 -9.20 -11.94
C ALA A 45 -14.91 -9.00 -13.46
N GLY A 46 -15.41 -7.87 -13.97
CA GLY A 46 -15.31 -7.50 -15.38
C GLY A 46 -13.90 -7.18 -15.88
N HIS A 47 -12.90 -7.06 -15.00
CA HIS A 47 -11.49 -6.87 -15.39
C HIS A 47 -10.71 -8.19 -15.49
N LEU A 48 -11.36 -9.32 -15.18
CA LEU A 48 -10.79 -10.65 -15.30
C LEU A 48 -11.07 -11.23 -16.69
N ASP A 49 -10.03 -11.65 -17.40
CA ASP A 49 -10.19 -12.40 -18.64
C ASP A 49 -10.53 -13.88 -18.36
N LEU A 50 -11.77 -14.14 -17.95
CA LEU A 50 -12.26 -15.49 -17.65
C LEU A 50 -12.28 -16.39 -18.89
N SER A 51 -12.45 -15.81 -20.09
CA SER A 51 -12.30 -16.52 -21.36
C SER A 51 -10.87 -17.00 -21.60
N GLY A 52 -9.88 -16.13 -21.37
CA GLY A 52 -8.47 -16.45 -21.47
C GLY A 52 -8.07 -17.53 -20.47
N VAL A 53 -8.57 -17.46 -19.23
CA VAL A 53 -8.37 -18.50 -18.22
C VAL A 53 -8.90 -19.85 -18.69
N SER A 54 -10.15 -19.92 -19.18
CA SER A 54 -10.73 -21.15 -19.72
C SER A 54 -9.87 -21.70 -20.87
N GLY A 55 -9.41 -20.83 -21.76
CA GLY A 55 -8.54 -21.22 -22.87
C GLY A 55 -7.22 -21.83 -22.44
N LEU A 56 -6.56 -21.26 -21.43
CA LEU A 56 -5.32 -21.78 -20.85
C LEU A 56 -5.51 -23.11 -20.11
N LEU A 57 -6.72 -23.36 -19.60
CA LEU A 57 -7.10 -24.59 -18.91
C LEU A 57 -7.75 -25.63 -19.85
N GLY A 58 -7.49 -25.53 -21.16
CA GLY A 58 -7.97 -26.53 -22.12
C GLY A 58 -9.44 -26.40 -22.50
N GLN A 59 -9.98 -25.18 -22.52
CA GLN A 59 -11.41 -24.89 -22.74
C GLN A 59 -12.30 -25.43 -21.61
N ALA A 60 -11.80 -25.37 -20.37
CA ALA A 60 -12.55 -25.79 -19.20
C ALA A 60 -13.85 -24.97 -19.05
N GLU A 61 -14.94 -25.64 -18.70
CA GLU A 61 -16.21 -25.01 -18.38
C GLU A 61 -16.07 -24.14 -17.12
N ALA A 62 -16.57 -22.91 -17.13
CA ALA A 62 -16.34 -21.95 -16.04
C ALA A 62 -16.82 -22.44 -14.65
N LYS A 63 -17.83 -23.33 -14.62
CA LYS A 63 -18.35 -23.93 -13.39
C LYS A 63 -17.38 -24.95 -12.76
N ASP A 64 -16.48 -25.51 -13.56
CA ASP A 64 -15.53 -26.56 -13.16
C ASP A 64 -14.13 -25.98 -12.89
N ILE A 65 -13.95 -24.66 -13.07
CA ILE A 65 -12.73 -23.94 -12.74
C ILE A 65 -12.83 -23.40 -11.32
N GLN A 66 -12.02 -23.96 -10.41
CA GLN A 66 -11.88 -23.51 -9.03
C GLN A 66 -11.12 -22.19 -8.98
N VAL A 67 -11.55 -21.27 -8.13
CA VAL A 67 -10.82 -20.03 -7.83
C VAL A 67 -10.14 -20.18 -6.47
N ASN A 68 -8.83 -19.96 -6.41
CA ASN A 68 -8.07 -19.93 -5.17
C ASN A 68 -7.54 -18.52 -4.92
N ILE A 69 -7.56 -18.11 -3.65
CA ILE A 69 -7.21 -16.77 -3.22
C ILE A 69 -6.13 -16.89 -2.14
N GLU A 70 -5.03 -16.17 -2.31
CA GLU A 70 -4.01 -16.02 -1.27
C GLU A 70 -3.78 -14.54 -1.00
N ILE A 71 -3.83 -14.17 0.27
CA ILE A 71 -3.45 -12.83 0.73
C ILE A 71 -2.31 -13.00 1.73
N ALA A 72 -1.13 -12.58 1.31
CA ALA A 72 0.08 -12.70 2.12
C ALA A 72 0.81 -11.36 2.19
N ARG A 73 1.63 -11.20 3.24
CA ARG A 73 2.68 -10.17 3.20
C ARG A 73 3.59 -10.45 2.02
N ALA A 74 4.07 -9.39 1.40
CA ALA A 74 5.08 -9.49 0.35
C ALA A 74 6.33 -10.22 0.86
N SER A 75 7.14 -10.71 -0.08
CA SER A 75 8.42 -11.32 0.26
C SER A 75 9.33 -10.35 1.01
N GLU A 76 10.18 -10.87 1.89
CA GLU A 76 11.14 -10.04 2.66
C GLU A 76 12.00 -9.15 1.74
N ALA A 77 12.39 -9.66 0.57
CA ALA A 77 13.12 -8.90 -0.43
C ALA A 77 12.30 -7.70 -0.98
N LEU A 78 10.99 -7.88 -1.20
CA LEU A 78 10.11 -6.81 -1.66
C LEU A 78 9.82 -5.80 -0.55
N ILE A 79 9.67 -6.26 0.70
CA ILE A 79 9.55 -5.40 1.88
C ILE A 79 10.80 -4.51 2.02
N ALA A 80 11.99 -5.12 2.00
CA ALA A 80 13.26 -4.41 2.15
C ALA A 80 13.49 -3.39 1.03
N SER A 81 13.26 -3.77 -0.23
CA SER A 81 13.40 -2.85 -1.36
C SER A 81 12.38 -1.72 -1.37
N SER A 82 11.15 -1.97 -0.91
CA SER A 82 10.11 -0.95 -0.76
C SER A 82 10.50 0.06 0.34
N CYS A 83 11.00 -0.43 1.49
CA CYS A 83 11.45 0.40 2.60
C CYS A 83 12.64 1.29 2.21
N ALA A 84 13.64 0.73 1.51
CA ALA A 84 14.80 1.47 1.02
C ALA A 84 14.37 2.62 0.08
N ARG A 85 13.52 2.32 -0.90
CA ARG A 85 12.99 3.34 -1.83
C ARG A 85 12.16 4.42 -1.15
N ALA A 86 11.34 4.05 -0.16
CA ALA A 86 10.57 5.03 0.60
C ALA A 86 11.51 5.99 1.32
N THR A 87 12.52 5.45 2.00
CA THR A 87 13.54 6.22 2.74
C THR A 87 14.32 7.15 1.81
N GLU A 88 14.78 6.64 0.66
CA GLU A 88 15.48 7.43 -0.37
C GLU A 88 14.62 8.60 -0.89
N ALA A 89 13.31 8.40 -0.99
CA ALA A 89 12.35 9.41 -1.42
C ALA A 89 11.85 10.32 -0.28
N GLY A 90 12.36 10.15 0.96
CA GLY A 90 11.97 10.95 2.13
C GLY A 90 10.64 10.55 2.78
N TYR A 91 10.17 9.33 2.51
CA TYR A 91 8.95 8.76 3.11
C TYR A 91 9.28 7.65 4.12
N GLU A 92 8.41 7.47 5.10
CA GLU A 92 8.44 6.35 6.03
C GLU A 92 7.39 5.29 5.61
N MET A 93 7.78 4.02 5.64
CA MET A 93 6.87 2.91 5.35
C MET A 93 6.09 2.52 6.62
N LEU A 94 4.79 2.82 6.64
CA LEU A 94 3.93 2.59 7.80
C LEU A 94 3.44 1.13 7.93
N VAL A 95 3.40 0.40 6.82
CA VAL A 95 2.88 -0.97 6.73
C VAL A 95 3.64 -1.76 5.68
N ASP A 96 3.81 -3.05 5.89
CA ASP A 96 4.40 -3.93 4.88
C ASP A 96 3.49 -4.03 3.65
N PRO A 97 4.05 -4.11 2.44
CA PRO A 97 3.29 -4.45 1.26
C PRO A 97 2.56 -5.79 1.42
N VAL A 98 1.30 -5.83 1.01
CA VAL A 98 0.46 -7.04 0.97
C VAL A 98 0.20 -7.41 -0.49
N ALA A 99 0.34 -8.69 -0.80
CA ALA A 99 0.10 -9.29 -2.10
C ALA A 99 -1.22 -10.08 -2.09
N LEU A 100 -1.98 -9.93 -3.16
CA LEU A 100 -3.11 -10.79 -3.51
C LEU A 100 -2.65 -11.69 -4.66
N ASP A 101 -2.77 -12.99 -4.49
CA ASP A 101 -2.62 -13.97 -5.57
C ASP A 101 -3.98 -14.62 -5.83
N LEU A 102 -4.46 -14.52 -7.07
CA LEU A 102 -5.70 -15.12 -7.52
C LEU A 102 -5.32 -16.16 -8.59
N THR A 103 -5.64 -17.42 -8.33
CA THR A 103 -5.32 -18.51 -9.25
C THR A 103 -6.56 -19.31 -9.61
N PHE A 104 -6.50 -19.95 -10.77
CA PHE A 104 -7.60 -20.71 -11.35
C PHE A 104 -7.14 -22.14 -11.59
N GLY A 105 -7.86 -23.10 -11.03
CA GLY A 105 -7.51 -24.51 -11.08
C GLY A 105 -8.55 -25.35 -11.80
N HIS A 106 -8.11 -26.26 -12.67
CA HIS A 106 -8.96 -27.27 -13.30
C HIS A 106 -8.11 -28.51 -13.65
N ASP A 107 -8.59 -29.71 -13.37
CA ASP A 107 -7.92 -30.99 -13.69
C ASP A 107 -6.42 -31.05 -13.33
N GLY A 108 -6.07 -30.51 -12.17
CA GLY A 108 -4.68 -30.48 -11.66
C GLY A 108 -3.77 -29.44 -12.33
N GLN A 109 -4.28 -28.68 -13.29
CA GLN A 109 -3.61 -27.50 -13.85
C GLN A 109 -4.01 -26.26 -13.05
N THR A 110 -3.08 -25.30 -12.94
CA THR A 110 -3.33 -24.03 -12.25
C THR A 110 -2.71 -22.90 -13.05
N VAL A 111 -3.48 -21.85 -13.30
CA VAL A 111 -3.01 -20.62 -13.97
C VAL A 111 -3.25 -19.41 -13.08
N ARG A 112 -2.41 -18.39 -13.20
CA ARG A 112 -2.47 -17.17 -12.38
C ARG A 112 -3.20 -16.04 -13.09
N SER A 113 -3.86 -15.19 -12.32
CA SER A 113 -4.63 -14.02 -12.77
C SER A 113 -3.81 -12.83 -13.29
N GLU A 114 -2.65 -13.03 -13.93
CA GLU A 114 -1.90 -11.92 -14.58
C GLU A 114 -2.74 -11.17 -15.65
N LEU A 115 -3.94 -11.68 -15.90
CA LEU A 115 -5.02 -11.18 -16.73
C LEU A 115 -5.86 -10.05 -16.09
N LEU A 116 -5.55 -9.60 -14.87
CA LEU A 116 -6.16 -8.39 -14.29
C LEU A 116 -5.68 -7.17 -15.08
N SER A 117 -6.55 -6.66 -15.95
CA SER A 117 -6.29 -5.42 -16.68
C SER A 117 -6.49 -4.21 -15.74
N GLY A 118 -5.39 -3.71 -15.19
CA GLY A 118 -5.35 -2.44 -14.46
C GLY A 118 -5.14 -2.53 -12.94
N TYR A 119 -4.98 -1.36 -12.32
CA TYR A 119 -4.76 -1.22 -10.88
C TYR A 119 -6.08 -1.40 -10.14
N ALA A 120 -6.25 -2.51 -9.42
CA ALA A 120 -7.36 -2.66 -8.48
C ALA A 120 -7.13 -1.78 -7.24
N ALA A 121 -8.19 -1.14 -6.75
CA ALA A 121 -8.14 -0.51 -5.44
C ALA A 121 -7.83 -1.58 -4.38
N LYS A 122 -7.08 -1.20 -3.33
CA LYS A 122 -6.89 -2.02 -2.13
C LYS A 122 -6.95 -1.12 -0.91
N TYR A 123 -7.55 -1.61 0.16
CA TYR A 123 -7.63 -0.90 1.43
C TYR A 123 -6.73 -1.61 2.43
N ILE A 124 -5.78 -0.88 3.01
CA ILE A 124 -4.88 -1.41 4.03
C ILE A 124 -5.20 -0.70 5.34
N ALA A 125 -5.36 -1.47 6.41
CA ALA A 125 -5.54 -0.91 7.74
C ALA A 125 -4.25 -0.22 8.20
N LEU A 126 -4.36 1.02 8.66
CA LEU A 126 -3.24 1.69 9.31
C LEU A 126 -3.13 1.22 10.76
N PRO A 127 -1.91 1.14 11.32
CA PRO A 127 -1.72 0.89 12.73
C PRO A 127 -2.44 1.95 13.59
N GLU A 128 -2.94 1.53 14.76
CA GLU A 128 -3.56 2.46 15.70
C GLU A 128 -2.58 3.59 16.09
N GLY A 129 -3.11 4.82 16.19
CA GLY A 129 -2.33 5.99 16.59
C GLY A 129 -1.57 6.70 15.46
N ILE A 130 -1.66 6.23 14.21
CA ILE A 130 -1.07 6.89 13.05
C ILE A 130 -2.08 7.85 12.39
N ASP A 131 -1.73 9.15 12.27
CA ASP A 131 -2.47 10.12 11.47
C ASP A 131 -1.92 10.16 10.03
N PRO A 132 -2.71 9.74 9.01
CA PRO A 132 -2.26 9.72 7.62
C PRO A 132 -2.02 11.10 7.01
N LYS A 133 -2.40 12.20 7.69
CA LYS A 133 -2.20 13.57 7.22
C LYS A 133 -0.82 14.14 7.56
N GLY A 134 0.01 13.40 8.31
CA GLY A 134 1.29 13.88 8.84
C GLY A 134 1.10 14.91 9.96
N PRO A 135 2.19 15.39 10.59
CA PRO A 135 2.09 16.39 11.64
C PRO A 135 1.42 17.66 11.09
N ARG A 136 0.37 18.15 11.77
CA ARG A 136 -0.14 19.50 11.53
C ARG A 136 1.02 20.47 11.69
N ALA A 137 1.34 21.21 10.62
CA ALA A 137 2.25 22.35 10.71
C ALA A 137 1.77 23.24 11.86
N GLN A 138 2.57 23.33 12.92
CA GLN A 138 2.35 24.35 13.93
C GLN A 138 2.62 25.69 13.23
N PRO A 139 1.71 26.67 13.27
CA PRO A 139 2.04 28.00 12.77
C PRO A 139 3.28 28.46 13.52
N ASP A 140 4.30 28.87 12.76
CA ASP A 140 5.59 29.32 13.28
C ASP A 140 5.35 30.22 14.48
N ARG A 141 5.79 29.79 15.67
CA ARG A 141 5.85 30.71 16.80
C ARG A 141 6.84 31.79 16.37
N PRO A 142 6.45 33.07 16.30
CA PRO A 142 7.42 34.11 16.04
C PRO A 142 8.50 34.01 17.13
N GLN A 143 9.75 33.87 16.71
CA GLN A 143 10.88 34.01 17.62
C GLN A 143 10.75 35.38 18.25
N SER A 144 10.48 35.41 19.56
CA SER A 144 10.46 36.62 20.34
C SER A 144 11.85 37.24 20.25
N GLY A 145 12.00 38.22 19.36
CA GLY A 145 13.18 39.05 19.26
C GLY A 145 13.30 39.82 20.57
N ASP A 146 14.23 39.38 21.40
CA ASP A 146 14.68 40.09 22.58
C ASP A 146 15.57 41.25 22.11
N ASP A 147 14.95 42.28 21.52
CA ASP A 147 15.62 43.55 21.19
C ASP A 147 15.57 44.45 22.43
N ALA A 148 16.29 44.01 23.46
CA ALA A 148 16.50 44.75 24.68
C ALA A 148 17.48 45.91 24.41
N ARG A 149 16.89 47.08 24.18
CA ARG A 149 17.43 48.43 24.40
C ARG A 149 18.74 48.44 25.23
N ARG A 150 19.84 48.83 24.59
CA ARG A 150 20.96 49.54 25.24
C ARG A 150 21.29 50.80 24.45
N GLY A 151 20.65 51.90 24.85
CA GLY A 151 21.21 53.23 24.71
C GLY A 151 21.74 53.66 26.07
N ASP A 152 23.04 53.88 26.17
CA ASP A 152 23.75 54.77 27.12
C ASP A 152 25.25 54.56 26.87
N GLY A 153 26.14 55.54 26.77
CA GLY A 153 26.10 56.99 26.89
C GLY A 153 27.56 57.40 26.68
N ALA A 154 27.82 58.25 25.69
CA ALA A 154 29.16 58.71 25.36
C ALA A 154 29.54 59.94 26.20
N HIS A 155 30.53 59.79 27.08
CA HIS A 155 31.30 60.85 27.75
C HIS A 155 32.52 60.16 28.39
N LEU A 156 33.77 60.62 28.33
CA LEU A 156 34.42 61.94 28.29
C LEU A 156 35.86 61.68 27.75
N GLU A 157 36.53 62.57 27.02
CA GLU A 157 37.60 63.44 27.58
C GLU A 157 37.99 64.56 26.58
N LEU A 158 37.84 65.80 27.05
CA LEU A 158 38.40 67.09 26.59
C LEU A 158 39.92 67.09 26.78
N ALA A 159 40.81 67.91 26.21
CA ALA A 159 40.98 68.90 25.12
C ALA A 159 42.54 69.11 25.09
N GLN A 160 43.24 69.69 24.12
CA GLN A 160 43.28 71.11 23.75
C GLN A 160 44.54 71.31 22.86
N ASP A 161 44.40 72.21 21.89
CA ASP A 161 45.37 73.08 21.17
C ASP A 161 46.89 72.82 21.24
N ASP A 162 47.59 72.89 20.09
CA ASP A 162 48.29 74.11 19.65
C ASP A 162 48.88 73.99 18.22
N LYS A 163 48.96 75.13 17.55
CA LYS A 163 49.45 75.43 16.21
C LYS A 163 50.95 75.79 16.26
N ALA A 164 51.71 75.44 15.22
CA ALA A 164 52.84 76.23 14.67
C ALA A 164 53.21 75.59 13.32
N ASP A 165 52.91 76.25 12.19
CA ASP A 165 53.81 77.06 11.35
C ASP A 165 54.86 76.22 10.60
#